data_AF-A0A7W8HS66-F1
#
_entry.id   AF-A0A7W8HS66-F1
#
_cell.length_a   1.000
_cell.length_b   1.000
_cell.length_c   1.000
_cell.angle_alpha   90.00
_cell.angle_beta   90.00
_cell.angle_gamma   90.00
#
_symmetry.space_group_name_H-M   'P 1'
#
loop_
_entity.id
_entity.type
_entity.pdbx_description
1 polymer ?
#
loop_
_entity_poly.entity_id
_entity_poly.type
_entity_poly.pdbx_seq_one_letter_code
_entity_poly.pdbx_strand_id
1 'polypeptide(L)'
;PSILNALLNPLSRAQNHGSSETAQGGPRRRGTSPLAQPWPIVGGNTISALVGVAVAHIISDPLLAVGLAVSLAILAMSLTRSLHPPGGAAALTAVIGGAAVARAGFWFPLVPVAINALILVGLGVVFHRLAGRRYPHRQAPAPVNVHETRDPPPGLRVGFTSADIDAAVEKFNETLDISRDDLDALLREVEHEALVRQHGALRCADVMSRDVITVTTRETPEEARRLLLQHNIRTLPVLGADGRLVGQVGLRELAAAPADAKRLPVAAAITAKAADPVMTLLPRLTDGLSHIVIVTDEEGHVQGVVSQTDLLATVAQSLAHETVS
;
A
#
# COMPACT_ATOMS: atom_id res chain seq x y z
N PRO A 1 55.12 -4.54 -34.66
CA PRO A 1 53.73 -4.88 -35.09
C PRO A 1 52.68 -4.87 -33.96
N SER A 2 52.89 -4.09 -32.89
CA SER A 2 52.05 -4.16 -31.68
C SER A 2 51.67 -2.78 -31.12
N ILE A 3 51.71 -1.74 -31.95
CA ILE A 3 51.39 -0.35 -31.55
C ILE A 3 50.33 0.28 -32.47
N LEU A 4 49.94 -0.39 -33.57
CA LEU A 4 48.98 0.15 -34.55
C LEU A 4 47.52 -0.32 -34.37
N ASN A 5 47.26 -1.33 -33.53
CA ASN A 5 45.88 -1.80 -33.25
C ASN A 5 45.18 -1.09 -32.07
N ALA A 6 45.88 -0.18 -31.36
CA ALA A 6 45.30 0.59 -30.26
C ALA A 6 44.68 1.94 -30.69
N LEU A 7 44.79 2.30 -31.97
CA LEU A 7 44.39 3.61 -32.51
C LEU A 7 43.08 3.60 -33.33
N LEU A 8 42.39 2.45 -33.43
CA LEU A 8 41.18 2.30 -34.25
C LEU A 8 39.92 1.88 -33.48
N ASN A 9 39.84 2.08 -32.16
CA ASN A 9 38.57 1.81 -31.47
C ASN A 9 38.26 2.73 -30.26
N PRO A 10 37.77 3.96 -30.48
CA PRO A 10 37.09 4.73 -29.46
C PRO A 10 35.58 4.75 -29.73
N LEU A 11 34.90 3.61 -29.56
CA LEU A 11 33.43 3.54 -29.56
C LEU A 11 32.83 2.76 -28.37
N SER A 12 33.60 2.45 -27.33
CA SER A 12 33.12 1.56 -26.25
C SER A 12 33.19 2.11 -24.82
N ARG A 13 33.87 3.22 -24.54
CA ARG A 13 33.88 3.79 -23.18
C ARG A 13 33.94 5.32 -23.20
N ALA A 14 32.95 5.94 -22.57
CA ALA A 14 32.86 7.36 -22.20
C ALA A 14 32.43 8.37 -23.29
N GLN A 15 31.12 8.45 -23.54
CA GLN A 15 30.44 9.75 -23.47
C GLN A 15 29.27 9.64 -22.50
N ASN A 16 29.64 9.81 -21.24
CA ASN A 16 28.78 10.06 -20.11
C ASN A 16 29.05 11.53 -19.75
N HIS A 17 28.25 12.46 -20.29
CA HIS A 17 27.93 13.79 -19.74
C HIS A 17 27.25 14.67 -20.81
N GLY A 18 26.02 15.12 -20.53
CA GLY A 18 25.42 16.29 -21.19
C GLY A 18 24.03 16.11 -21.77
N SER A 19 23.00 15.87 -20.94
CA SER A 19 21.69 16.57 -21.04
C SER A 19 20.87 16.33 -19.78
N SER A 20 21.18 17.11 -18.74
CA SER A 20 20.24 17.46 -17.69
C SER A 20 19.36 18.60 -18.21
N GLU A 21 18.20 18.29 -18.76
CA GLU A 21 17.09 19.25 -18.92
C GLU A 21 15.75 18.48 -19.05
N THR A 22 15.02 18.47 -17.95
CA THR A 22 13.56 18.70 -17.89
C THR A 22 12.66 18.04 -18.93
N ALA A 23 12.60 16.70 -18.91
CA ALA A 23 11.38 15.99 -19.30
C ALA A 23 10.67 15.49 -18.03
N GLN A 24 10.08 16.42 -17.28
CA GLN A 24 9.00 16.11 -16.32
C GLN A 24 7.78 15.64 -17.10
N GLY A 25 7.80 14.39 -17.53
CA GLY A 25 6.66 13.65 -18.06
C GLY A 25 6.52 12.36 -17.28
N GLY A 26 6.27 12.47 -15.97
CA GLY A 26 6.18 11.30 -15.09
C GLY A 26 5.13 10.30 -15.59
N PRO A 27 5.39 8.98 -15.50
CA PRO A 27 4.48 7.97 -16.01
C PRO A 27 3.13 8.04 -15.27
N ARG A 28 2.08 7.81 -16.05
CA ARG A 28 0.65 7.97 -15.71
C ARG A 28 0.31 7.30 -14.37
N ARG A 29 0.21 8.09 -13.30
CA ARG A 29 -0.40 7.70 -12.03
C ARG A 29 -1.92 7.73 -12.20
N ARG A 30 -2.55 6.61 -12.53
CA ARG A 30 -4.01 6.45 -12.48
C ARG A 30 -4.32 5.36 -11.46
N GLY A 31 -4.94 5.78 -10.36
CA GLY A 31 -5.45 5.00 -9.23
C GLY A 31 -6.60 4.06 -9.62
N THR A 32 -7.05 3.18 -8.72
CA THR A 32 -8.34 2.48 -8.77
C THR A 32 -9.47 3.48 -8.96
N SER A 33 -10.43 3.18 -9.87
CA SER A 33 -11.40 4.13 -10.45
C SER A 33 -11.23 5.57 -9.95
N PRO A 34 -10.25 6.32 -10.50
CA PRO A 34 -9.87 7.64 -9.98
C PRO A 34 -11.06 8.57 -9.86
N LEU A 35 -12.06 8.35 -10.71
CA LEU A 35 -13.28 9.11 -10.89
C LEU A 35 -14.25 9.05 -9.69
N ALA A 36 -14.11 8.05 -8.80
CA ALA A 36 -14.96 7.84 -7.62
C ALA A 36 -14.32 8.28 -6.29
N GLN A 37 -13.14 8.92 -6.36
CA GLN A 37 -12.52 9.55 -5.20
C GLN A 37 -13.27 10.85 -4.81
N PRO A 38 -13.22 11.28 -3.55
CA PRO A 38 -13.93 12.49 -3.09
C PRO A 38 -13.64 13.75 -3.92
N TRP A 39 -12.38 13.96 -4.32
CA TRP A 39 -11.97 15.16 -5.03
C TRP A 39 -12.57 15.27 -6.44
N PRO A 40 -12.51 14.25 -7.31
CA PRO A 40 -13.23 14.26 -8.58
C PRO A 40 -14.74 14.45 -8.44
N ILE A 41 -15.40 13.84 -7.45
CA ILE A 41 -16.85 14.00 -7.25
C ILE A 41 -17.21 15.45 -6.88
N VAL A 42 -16.52 16.04 -5.90
CA VAL A 42 -16.82 17.39 -5.41
C VAL A 42 -16.27 18.45 -6.37
N GLY A 43 -14.98 18.37 -6.68
CA GLY A 43 -14.29 19.29 -7.56
C GLY A 43 -14.82 19.23 -8.99
N GLY A 44 -14.99 18.04 -9.55
CA GLY A 44 -15.41 17.85 -10.93
C GLY A 44 -16.80 18.43 -11.21
N ASN A 45 -17.78 18.15 -10.35
CA ASN A 45 -19.13 18.70 -10.49
C ASN A 45 -19.16 20.22 -10.24
N THR A 46 -18.48 20.71 -9.20
CA THR A 46 -18.51 22.14 -8.82
C THR A 46 -17.80 23.01 -9.87
N ILE A 47 -16.60 22.61 -10.29
CA ILE A 47 -15.81 23.33 -11.31
C ILE A 47 -16.56 23.34 -12.64
N SER A 48 -17.12 22.19 -13.05
CA SER A 48 -17.86 22.11 -14.31
C SER A 48 -19.11 22.98 -14.32
N ALA A 49 -19.88 22.99 -13.22
CA ALA A 49 -21.03 23.88 -13.09
C ALA A 49 -20.61 25.36 -13.12
N LEU A 50 -19.49 25.72 -12.48
CA LEU A 50 -18.97 27.10 -12.48
C LEU A 50 -18.55 27.55 -13.87
N VAL A 51 -17.85 26.70 -14.62
CA VAL A 51 -17.49 26.96 -16.01
C VAL A 51 -18.76 27.13 -16.87
N GLY A 52 -19.76 26.27 -16.69
CA GLY A 52 -21.02 26.37 -17.43
C GLY A 52 -21.78 27.67 -17.17
N VAL A 53 -21.89 28.10 -15.91
CA VAL A 53 -22.50 29.41 -15.56
C VAL A 53 -21.70 30.56 -16.17
N ALA A 54 -20.37 30.52 -16.09
CA ALA A 54 -19.51 31.57 -16.66
C ALA A 54 -19.68 31.71 -18.17
N VAL A 55 -19.74 30.58 -18.90
CA VAL A 55 -19.97 30.58 -20.35
C VAL A 55 -21.37 31.09 -20.70
N ALA A 56 -22.40 30.70 -19.95
CA ALA A 56 -23.78 31.15 -20.16
C ALA A 56 -23.95 32.68 -19.97
N HIS A 57 -23.08 33.32 -19.19
CA HIS A 57 -23.08 34.79 -19.05
C HIS A 57 -22.45 35.52 -20.23
N ILE A 58 -21.55 34.87 -20.98
CA ILE A 58 -20.77 35.48 -22.06
C ILE A 58 -21.40 35.19 -23.43
N ILE A 59 -22.00 34.00 -23.59
CA ILE A 59 -22.49 33.50 -24.88
C ILE A 59 -24.00 33.34 -24.83
N SER A 60 -24.70 34.14 -25.64
CA SER A 60 -26.17 34.13 -25.70
C SER A 60 -26.74 33.01 -26.58
N ASP A 61 -25.96 32.50 -27.54
CA ASP A 61 -26.37 31.35 -28.35
C ASP A 61 -26.25 30.05 -27.53
N PRO A 62 -27.37 29.37 -27.21
CA PRO A 62 -27.34 28.19 -26.36
C PRO A 62 -26.52 27.04 -26.95
N LEU A 63 -26.51 26.88 -28.27
CA LEU A 63 -25.85 25.74 -28.91
C LEU A 63 -24.33 25.90 -28.84
N LEU A 64 -23.83 27.11 -29.09
CA LEU A 64 -22.41 27.46 -28.93
C LEU A 64 -21.99 27.47 -27.46
N ALA A 65 -22.84 27.99 -26.57
CA ALA A 65 -22.58 28.03 -25.13
C ALA A 65 -22.43 26.63 -24.55
N VAL A 66 -23.29 25.67 -24.94
CA VAL A 66 -23.19 24.27 -24.48
C VAL A 66 -21.88 23.63 -24.92
N GLY A 67 -21.52 23.74 -26.21
CA GLY A 67 -20.30 23.16 -26.73
C GLY A 67 -19.06 23.69 -26.01
N LEU A 68 -18.97 25.02 -25.86
CA LEU A 68 -17.87 25.67 -25.15
C LEU A 68 -17.84 25.33 -23.66
N ALA A 69 -18.99 25.33 -22.98
CA ALA A 69 -19.07 24.99 -21.56
C ALA A 69 -18.57 23.58 -21.27
N VAL A 70 -19.01 22.59 -22.05
CA VAL A 70 -18.58 21.19 -21.85
C VAL A 70 -17.10 21.02 -22.17
N SER A 71 -16.61 21.57 -23.28
CA SER A 71 -15.19 21.49 -23.65
C SER A 71 -14.27 22.15 -22.61
N LEU A 72 -14.63 23.36 -22.14
CA LEU A 72 -13.87 24.06 -21.11
C LEU A 72 -13.97 23.36 -19.75
N ALA A 73 -15.12 22.76 -19.41
CA ALA A 73 -15.28 21.98 -18.20
C ALA A 73 -14.38 20.73 -18.20
N ILE A 74 -14.31 20.00 -19.32
CA ILE A 74 -13.40 18.85 -19.48
C ILE A 74 -11.94 19.29 -19.33
N LEU A 75 -11.56 20.42 -19.96
CA LEU A 75 -10.23 20.99 -19.82
C LEU A 75 -9.92 21.37 -18.37
N ALA A 76 -10.82 22.09 -17.70
CA ALA A 76 -10.66 22.53 -16.31
C ALA A 76 -10.57 21.35 -15.34
N MET A 77 -11.40 20.32 -15.52
CA MET A 77 -11.33 19.08 -14.75
C MET A 77 -10.01 18.33 -14.99
N SER A 78 -9.52 18.31 -16.22
CA SER A 78 -8.24 17.67 -16.56
C SER A 78 -7.06 18.39 -15.89
N LEU A 79 -7.06 19.71 -15.90
CA LEU A 79 -6.03 20.54 -15.26
C LEU A 79 -6.04 20.42 -13.74
N THR A 80 -7.23 20.38 -13.13
CA THR A 80 -7.41 20.26 -11.67
C THR A 80 -7.40 18.82 -11.17
N ARG A 81 -7.17 17.84 -12.06
CA ARG A 81 -7.21 16.40 -11.77
C ARG A 81 -8.50 15.97 -11.06
N SER A 82 -9.61 16.58 -11.46
CA SER A 82 -10.95 16.36 -10.89
C SER A 82 -11.92 15.75 -11.90
N LEU A 83 -11.41 15.07 -12.94
CA LEU A 83 -12.24 14.48 -13.99
C LEU A 83 -13.31 13.56 -13.39
N HIS A 84 -14.56 13.93 -13.59
CA HIS A 84 -15.73 13.19 -13.14
C HIS A 84 -16.75 13.24 -14.28
N PRO A 85 -17.06 12.12 -14.96
CA PRO A 85 -17.90 12.14 -16.16
C PRO A 85 -19.25 12.86 -15.98
N PRO A 86 -19.97 12.72 -14.84
CA PRO A 86 -21.17 13.51 -14.56
C PRO A 86 -20.97 15.03 -14.53
N GLY A 87 -19.74 15.52 -14.31
CA GLY A 87 -19.40 16.94 -14.36
C GLY A 87 -19.71 17.60 -15.71
N GLY A 88 -19.56 16.87 -16.82
CA GLY A 88 -19.98 17.36 -18.14
C GLY A 88 -21.48 17.67 -18.21
N ALA A 89 -22.31 16.83 -17.58
CA ALA A 89 -23.74 17.08 -17.45
C ALA A 89 -24.04 18.27 -16.50
N ALA A 90 -23.22 18.49 -15.46
CA ALA A 90 -23.34 19.67 -14.60
C ALA A 90 -23.05 20.98 -15.36
N ALA A 91 -22.04 21.00 -16.23
CA ALA A 91 -21.76 22.13 -17.13
C ALA A 91 -22.91 22.37 -18.13
N LEU A 92 -23.42 21.31 -18.75
CA LEU A 92 -24.58 21.39 -19.65
C LEU A 92 -25.79 21.97 -18.92
N THR A 93 -26.12 21.43 -17.73
CA THR A 93 -27.26 21.88 -16.90
C THR A 93 -27.12 23.35 -16.51
N ALA A 94 -25.90 23.83 -16.27
CA ALA A 94 -25.67 25.24 -15.97
C ALA A 94 -26.04 26.16 -17.15
N VAL A 95 -25.90 25.70 -18.39
CA VAL A 95 -26.23 26.46 -19.60
C VAL A 95 -27.72 26.36 -19.95
N ILE A 96 -28.32 25.16 -19.88
CA ILE A 96 -29.71 24.93 -20.34
C ILE A 96 -30.75 24.91 -19.21
N GLY A 97 -30.34 25.06 -17.94
CA GLY A 97 -31.19 24.90 -16.75
C GLY A 97 -32.27 25.98 -16.55
N GLY A 98 -32.47 26.86 -17.54
CA GLY A 98 -33.55 27.83 -17.59
C GLY A 98 -33.49 28.90 -16.50
N ALA A 99 -34.64 29.54 -16.24
CA ALA A 99 -34.73 30.70 -15.35
C ALA A 99 -34.33 30.40 -13.88
N ALA A 100 -34.40 29.14 -13.43
CA ALA A 100 -33.99 28.77 -12.08
C ALA A 100 -32.47 28.85 -11.92
N VAL A 101 -31.71 28.31 -12.87
CA VAL A 101 -30.25 28.38 -12.86
C VAL A 101 -29.76 29.80 -13.16
N ALA A 102 -30.37 30.49 -14.12
CA ALA A 102 -30.00 31.86 -14.45
C ALA A 102 -30.17 32.83 -13.27
N ARG A 103 -31.24 32.69 -12.48
CA ARG A 103 -31.45 33.50 -11.26
C ARG A 103 -30.48 33.15 -10.13
N ALA A 104 -30.09 31.88 -10.01
CA ALA A 104 -29.10 31.46 -9.04
C ALA A 104 -27.68 31.93 -9.42
N GLY A 105 -27.37 32.01 -10.71
CA GLY A 105 -26.05 32.42 -11.20
C GLY A 105 -24.94 31.59 -10.55
N PHE A 106 -23.92 32.25 -9.99
CA PHE A 106 -22.81 31.59 -9.31
C PHE A 106 -23.18 30.90 -7.98
N TRP A 107 -24.40 31.06 -7.47
CA TRP A 107 -24.89 30.24 -6.36
C TRP A 107 -25.23 28.81 -6.79
N PHE A 108 -25.56 28.57 -8.05
CA PHE A 108 -25.90 27.23 -8.55
C PHE A 108 -24.75 26.22 -8.40
N PRO A 109 -23.49 26.53 -8.80
CA PRO A 109 -22.36 25.63 -8.56
C PRO A 109 -22.08 25.37 -7.07
N LEU A 110 -22.26 26.37 -6.21
CA LEU A 110 -21.85 26.30 -4.81
C LEU A 110 -22.89 25.67 -3.88
N VAL A 111 -24.18 25.93 -4.12
CA VAL A 111 -25.24 25.48 -3.22
C VAL A 111 -25.78 24.14 -3.68
N PRO A 112 -26.62 24.03 -4.73
CA PRO A 112 -27.21 22.74 -5.08
C PRO A 112 -26.17 21.73 -5.56
N VAL A 113 -25.13 22.15 -6.28
CA VAL A 113 -24.14 21.21 -6.85
C VAL A 113 -23.10 20.78 -5.81
N ALA A 114 -22.35 21.71 -5.20
CA ALA A 114 -21.29 21.35 -4.26
C ALA A 114 -21.84 20.72 -2.98
N ILE A 115 -22.95 21.22 -2.41
CA ILE A 115 -23.54 20.62 -1.20
C ILE A 115 -24.03 19.21 -1.48
N ASN A 116 -24.70 18.96 -2.60
CA ASN A 116 -25.12 17.61 -2.98
C ASN A 116 -23.93 16.66 -3.11
N ALA A 117 -22.86 17.09 -3.79
CA ALA A 117 -21.64 16.30 -3.94
C ALA A 117 -20.99 15.99 -2.57
N LEU A 118 -20.95 16.96 -1.65
CA LEU A 118 -20.45 16.78 -0.29
C LEU A 118 -21.30 15.80 0.52
N ILE A 119 -22.63 15.89 0.41
CA ILE A 119 -23.56 14.97 1.08
C ILE A 119 -23.35 13.54 0.57
N LEU A 120 -23.25 13.34 -0.75
CA LEU A 120 -23.05 12.01 -1.34
C LEU A 120 -21.72 11.39 -0.91
N VAL A 121 -20.63 12.18 -0.92
CA VAL A 121 -19.33 11.73 -0.41
C VAL A 121 -19.40 11.41 1.08
N GLY A 122 -20.03 12.26 1.87
CA GLY A 122 -20.22 12.05 3.31
C GLY A 122 -20.98 10.77 3.62
N LEU A 123 -22.10 10.53 2.93
CA LEU A 123 -22.87 9.30 3.05
C LEU A 123 -22.05 8.07 2.63
N GLY A 124 -21.27 8.18 1.56
CA GLY A 124 -20.36 7.12 1.11
C GLY A 124 -19.31 6.77 2.16
N VAL A 125 -18.73 7.76 2.83
CA VAL A 125 -17.78 7.55 3.94
C VAL A 125 -18.46 6.86 5.12
N VAL A 126 -19.65 7.32 5.53
CA VAL A 126 -20.39 6.71 6.65
C VAL A 126 -20.77 5.26 6.34
N PHE A 127 -21.30 5.00 5.15
CA PHE A 127 -21.68 3.65 4.73
C PHE A 127 -20.50 2.68 4.76
N HIS A 128 -19.36 3.06 4.19
CA HIS A 128 -18.18 2.19 4.17
C HIS A 128 -17.61 1.96 5.57
N ARG A 129 -17.61 3.00 6.43
CA ARG A 129 -17.23 2.86 7.84
C ARG A 129 -18.12 1.85 8.57
N LEU A 130 -19.44 1.91 8.37
CA LEU A 130 -20.39 0.95 8.96
C LEU A 130 -20.21 -0.46 8.40
N ALA A 131 -19.84 -0.61 7.13
CA ALA A 131 -19.57 -1.90 6.50
C ALA A 131 -18.17 -2.48 6.82
N GLY A 132 -17.40 -1.83 7.71
CA GLY A 132 -16.03 -2.24 8.04
C GLY A 132 -15.01 -2.08 6.90
N ARG A 133 -15.38 -1.40 5.82
CA ARG A 133 -14.52 -1.15 4.66
C ARG A 133 -13.87 0.23 4.74
N ARG A 134 -12.64 0.35 4.25
CA ARG A 134 -11.92 1.63 4.25
C ARG A 134 -12.24 2.43 2.99
N TYR A 135 -13.05 3.48 3.15
CA TYR A 135 -13.25 4.54 2.16
C TYR A 135 -12.97 5.91 2.80
N PRO A 136 -12.23 6.82 2.14
CA PRO A 136 -11.66 6.72 0.80
C PRO A 136 -10.55 5.67 0.67
N HIS A 137 -10.45 5.05 -0.51
CA HIS A 137 -9.41 4.07 -0.80
C HIS A 137 -8.05 4.75 -0.77
N ARG A 138 -7.21 4.36 0.18
CA ARG A 138 -5.80 4.77 0.26
C ARG A 138 -5.00 3.75 -0.53
N GLN A 139 -4.15 4.23 -1.44
CA GLN A 139 -3.19 3.37 -2.13
C GLN A 139 -2.42 2.55 -1.10
N ALA A 140 -2.21 1.26 -1.39
CA ALA A 140 -1.34 0.44 -0.56
C ALA A 140 0.03 1.14 -0.45
N PRO A 141 0.56 1.36 0.77
CA PRO A 141 1.87 1.98 0.91
C PRO A 141 2.91 1.11 0.21
N ALA A 142 3.77 1.75 -0.58
CA ALA A 142 4.88 1.07 -1.24
C ALA A 142 5.73 0.34 -0.19
N PRO A 143 6.26 -0.86 -0.48
CA PRO A 143 7.13 -1.58 0.43
C PRO A 143 8.31 -0.70 0.86
N VAL A 144 8.44 -0.49 2.17
CA VAL A 144 9.48 0.38 2.73
C VAL A 144 10.79 -0.38 2.77
N ASN A 145 11.86 0.22 2.24
CA ASN A 145 13.21 -0.33 2.42
C ASN A 145 13.71 -0.04 3.83
N VAL A 146 13.46 -0.97 4.74
CA VAL A 146 13.80 -0.87 6.17
C VAL A 146 15.30 -0.68 6.40
N HIS A 147 16.14 -1.18 5.50
CA HIS A 147 17.60 -1.12 5.64
C HIS A 147 18.22 0.14 5.04
N GLU A 148 17.42 0.99 4.37
CA GLU A 148 17.87 2.22 3.71
C GLU A 148 19.05 1.99 2.75
N THR A 149 19.14 0.79 2.17
CA THR A 149 20.18 0.44 1.19
C THR A 149 19.72 0.73 -0.24
N ARG A 150 20.64 0.58 -1.20
CA ARG A 150 20.33 0.75 -2.64
C ARG A 150 19.49 -0.39 -3.21
N ASP A 151 19.55 -1.57 -2.58
CA ASP A 151 18.84 -2.76 -3.06
C ASP A 151 17.36 -2.68 -2.67
N PRO A 152 16.45 -3.15 -3.54
CA PRO A 152 15.03 -3.21 -3.17
C PRO A 152 14.79 -4.16 -1.99
N PRO A 153 13.67 -4.03 -1.26
CA PRO A 153 13.24 -4.99 -0.24
C PRO A 153 13.23 -6.45 -0.74
N PRO A 154 13.49 -7.46 0.12
CA PRO A 154 13.57 -8.87 -0.30
C PRO A 154 12.36 -9.36 -1.11
N GLY A 155 11.13 -9.03 -0.68
CA GLY A 155 9.90 -9.40 -1.41
C GLY A 155 9.73 -8.73 -2.78
N LEU A 156 10.55 -7.73 -3.11
CA LEU A 156 10.60 -7.08 -4.43
C LEU A 156 11.76 -7.58 -5.29
N ARG A 157 12.64 -8.45 -4.77
CA ARG A 157 13.82 -8.97 -5.52
C ARG A 157 13.51 -10.17 -6.38
N VAL A 158 12.46 -10.93 -6.04
CA VAL A 158 12.10 -12.20 -6.65
C VAL A 158 10.65 -12.14 -7.10
N GLY A 159 10.30 -12.88 -8.16
CA GLY A 159 8.98 -12.89 -8.76
C GLY A 159 8.87 -11.89 -9.92
N PHE A 160 7.67 -11.38 -10.16
CA PHE A 160 7.46 -10.35 -11.17
C PHE A 160 7.90 -8.97 -10.66
N THR A 161 8.36 -8.15 -11.60
CA THR A 161 8.74 -6.76 -11.36
C THR A 161 7.61 -5.82 -11.77
N SER A 162 7.67 -4.57 -11.32
CA SER A 162 6.73 -3.54 -11.81
C SER A 162 6.81 -3.35 -13.33
N ALA A 163 7.99 -3.60 -13.94
CA ALA A 163 8.16 -3.54 -15.39
C ALA A 163 7.41 -4.67 -16.12
N ASP A 164 7.29 -5.85 -15.50
CA ASP A 164 6.53 -6.97 -16.07
C ASP A 164 5.03 -6.67 -16.08
N ILE A 165 4.52 -6.02 -15.01
CA ILE A 165 3.13 -5.54 -14.97
C ILE A 165 2.91 -4.50 -16.07
N ASP A 166 3.83 -3.55 -16.22
CA ASP A 166 3.73 -2.51 -17.23
C ASP A 166 3.66 -3.10 -18.65
N ALA A 167 4.52 -4.07 -18.95
CA ALA A 167 4.52 -4.77 -20.22
C ALA A 167 3.26 -5.64 -20.43
N ALA A 168 2.74 -6.25 -19.36
CA ALA A 168 1.50 -7.03 -19.42
C ALA A 168 0.28 -6.13 -19.70
N VAL A 169 0.18 -4.99 -19.02
CA VAL A 169 -0.89 -4.00 -19.23
C VAL A 169 -0.81 -3.38 -20.63
N GLU A 170 0.39 -3.15 -21.18
CA GLU A 170 0.54 -2.64 -22.55
C GLU A 170 0.07 -3.65 -23.61
N LYS A 171 0.32 -4.95 -23.40
CA LYS A 171 -0.18 -6.02 -24.26
C LYS A 171 -1.67 -6.28 -24.09
N PHE A 172 -2.21 -5.98 -22.91
CA PHE A 172 -3.62 -6.06 -22.63
C PHE A 172 -4.31 -4.89 -23.37
N ASN A 173 -4.83 -5.16 -24.57
CA ASN A 173 -5.41 -4.17 -25.50
C ASN A 173 -6.73 -3.51 -25.00
N GLU A 174 -6.95 -3.45 -23.70
CA GLU A 174 -8.13 -2.87 -23.06
C GLU A 174 -7.71 -1.98 -21.89
N THR A 175 -8.49 -0.93 -21.64
CA THR A 175 -8.26 -0.05 -20.50
C THR A 175 -8.78 -0.69 -19.22
N LEU A 176 -7.87 -1.06 -18.32
CA LEU A 176 -8.22 -1.49 -16.96
C LEU A 176 -8.47 -0.29 -16.05
N ASP A 177 -9.61 -0.26 -15.35
CA ASP A 177 -9.94 0.78 -14.35
C ASP A 177 -9.38 0.45 -12.95
N ILE A 178 -8.12 -0.01 -12.92
CA ILE A 178 -7.36 -0.35 -11.71
C ILE A 178 -6.01 0.37 -11.75
N SER A 179 -5.49 0.77 -10.60
CA SER A 179 -4.15 1.34 -10.55
C SER A 179 -3.06 0.31 -10.72
N ARG A 180 -1.88 0.79 -11.14
CA ARG A 180 -0.67 -0.05 -11.18
C ARG A 180 -0.30 -0.56 -9.79
N ASP A 181 -0.38 0.30 -8.77
CA ASP A 181 -0.05 -0.05 -7.39
C ASP A 181 -1.05 -1.08 -6.82
N ASP A 182 -2.33 -0.93 -7.15
CA ASP A 182 -3.39 -1.84 -6.70
C ASP A 182 -3.33 -3.17 -7.46
N LEU A 183 -2.94 -3.15 -8.74
CA LEU A 183 -2.69 -4.35 -9.52
C LEU A 183 -1.47 -5.12 -9.01
N ASP A 184 -0.37 -4.43 -8.69
CA ASP A 184 0.81 -5.03 -8.04
C ASP A 184 0.44 -5.65 -6.69
N ALA A 185 -0.27 -4.91 -5.83
CA ALA A 185 -0.73 -5.41 -4.55
C ALA A 185 -1.64 -6.65 -4.69
N LEU A 186 -2.58 -6.63 -5.65
CA LEU A 186 -3.46 -7.76 -5.91
C LEU A 186 -2.70 -8.99 -6.40
N LEU A 187 -1.77 -8.83 -7.34
CA LEU A 187 -0.99 -9.94 -7.87
C LEU A 187 -0.10 -10.57 -6.79
N ARG A 188 0.51 -9.76 -5.91
CA ARG A 188 1.27 -10.25 -4.75
C ARG A 188 0.40 -11.03 -3.78
N GLU A 189 -0.81 -10.55 -3.51
CA GLU A 189 -1.76 -11.27 -2.65
C GLU A 189 -2.15 -12.62 -3.28
N VAL A 190 -2.36 -12.66 -4.59
CA VAL A 190 -2.64 -13.91 -5.32
C VAL A 190 -1.46 -14.89 -5.23
N GLU A 191 -0.21 -14.42 -5.37
CA GLU A 191 0.98 -15.26 -5.18
C GLU A 191 1.05 -15.82 -3.75
N HIS A 192 0.73 -15.01 -2.74
CA HIS A 192 0.70 -15.45 -1.36
C HIS A 192 -0.36 -16.54 -1.11
N GLU A 193 -1.58 -16.32 -1.58
CA GLU A 193 -2.67 -17.30 -1.47
C GLU A 193 -2.38 -18.58 -2.25
N ALA A 194 -1.74 -18.48 -3.42
CA ALA A 194 -1.28 -19.64 -4.17
C ALA A 194 -0.21 -20.44 -3.39
N LEU A 195 0.74 -19.75 -2.77
CA LEU A 195 1.77 -20.36 -1.93
C LEU A 195 1.15 -21.07 -0.72
N VAL A 196 0.24 -20.41 -0.01
CA VAL A 196 -0.50 -20.99 1.12
C VAL A 196 -1.29 -22.21 0.66
N ARG A 197 -1.92 -22.20 -0.51
CA ARG A 197 -2.62 -23.39 -1.02
C ARG A 197 -1.67 -24.54 -1.34
N GLN A 198 -0.52 -24.27 -1.95
CA GLN A 198 0.46 -25.31 -2.29
C GLN A 198 1.13 -25.92 -1.05
N HIS A 199 1.40 -25.10 -0.03
CA HIS A 199 2.24 -25.44 1.12
C HIS A 199 1.48 -25.46 2.46
N GLY A 200 0.16 -25.29 2.46
CA GLY A 200 -0.66 -24.99 3.64
C GLY A 200 -1.07 -26.19 4.50
N ALA A 201 -0.57 -27.38 4.21
CA ALA A 201 -0.81 -28.55 5.05
C ALA A 201 -0.13 -28.42 6.43
N LEU A 202 0.98 -27.67 6.49
CA LEU A 202 1.75 -27.47 7.73
C LEU A 202 1.17 -26.31 8.55
N ARG A 203 0.89 -26.61 9.82
CA ARG A 203 0.36 -25.65 10.78
C ARG A 203 1.47 -25.09 11.65
N CYS A 204 1.20 -23.96 12.29
CA CYS A 204 2.11 -23.38 13.27
C CYS A 204 2.46 -24.39 14.38
N ALA A 205 1.50 -25.22 14.82
CA ALA A 205 1.71 -26.26 15.84
C ALA A 205 2.78 -27.32 15.49
N ASP A 206 2.99 -27.56 14.19
CA ASP A 206 3.89 -28.59 13.67
C ASP A 206 5.35 -28.12 13.62
N VAL A 207 5.54 -26.80 13.53
CA VAL A 207 6.85 -26.16 13.31
C VAL A 207 7.31 -25.39 14.56
N MET A 208 6.39 -24.90 15.39
CA MET A 208 6.73 -24.02 16.52
C MET A 208 7.61 -24.71 17.57
N SER A 209 8.56 -23.94 18.10
CA SER A 209 9.29 -24.30 19.33
C SER A 209 8.37 -24.12 20.53
N ARG A 210 8.23 -25.16 21.35
CA ARG A 210 7.35 -25.19 22.53
C ARG A 210 8.05 -24.78 23.82
N ASP A 211 9.38 -24.95 23.87
CA ASP A 211 10.21 -24.50 24.98
C ASP A 211 10.60 -23.03 24.77
N VAL A 212 9.69 -22.14 25.18
CA VAL A 212 9.80 -20.71 24.89
C VAL A 212 10.45 -19.99 26.08
N ILE A 213 11.56 -19.33 25.79
CA ILE A 213 12.21 -18.43 26.75
C ILE A 213 11.41 -17.14 26.80
N THR A 214 10.92 -16.78 27.99
CA THR A 214 10.05 -15.62 28.19
C THR A 214 10.60 -14.75 29.32
N VAL A 215 10.13 -13.51 29.35
CA VAL A 215 10.43 -12.54 30.41
C VAL A 215 9.14 -11.97 30.95
N THR A 216 9.10 -11.60 32.22
CA THR A 216 7.94 -10.95 32.83
C THR A 216 8.06 -9.43 32.78
N THR A 217 6.93 -8.73 32.85
CA THR A 217 6.89 -7.24 32.97
C THR A 217 7.63 -6.68 34.20
N ARG A 218 8.06 -7.54 35.13
CA ARG A 218 8.80 -7.16 36.34
C ARG A 218 10.32 -7.23 36.17
N GLU A 219 10.79 -7.90 35.13
CA GLU A 219 12.22 -8.06 34.86
C GLU A 219 12.83 -6.79 34.26
N THR A 220 14.14 -6.65 34.43
CA THR A 220 14.87 -5.47 33.99
C THR A 220 15.34 -5.61 32.54
N PRO A 221 15.59 -4.50 31.83
CA PRO A 221 16.17 -4.53 30.48
C PRO A 221 17.50 -5.28 30.40
N GLU A 222 18.33 -5.23 31.44
CA GLU A 222 19.61 -5.94 31.50
C GLU A 222 19.41 -7.46 31.52
N GLU A 223 18.42 -7.93 32.28
CA GLU A 223 18.09 -9.35 32.36
C GLU A 223 17.54 -9.87 31.03
N ALA A 224 16.63 -9.13 30.41
CA ALA A 224 16.14 -9.46 29.07
C ALA A 224 17.29 -9.48 28.05
N ARG A 225 18.22 -8.51 28.09
CA ARG A 225 19.42 -8.48 27.24
C ARG A 225 20.31 -9.70 27.48
N ARG A 226 20.50 -10.09 28.74
CA ARG A 226 21.29 -11.26 29.14
C ARG A 226 20.70 -12.53 28.54
N LEU A 227 19.37 -12.72 28.65
CA LEU A 227 18.66 -13.87 28.08
C LEU A 227 18.75 -13.91 26.56
N LEU A 228 18.54 -12.78 25.88
CA LEU A 228 18.68 -12.68 24.41
C LEU A 228 20.06 -13.17 23.94
N LEU A 229 21.13 -12.70 24.60
CA LEU A 229 22.50 -13.05 24.25
C LEU A 229 22.86 -14.49 24.63
N GLN A 230 22.48 -14.93 25.83
CA GLN A 230 22.78 -16.28 26.32
C GLN A 230 22.18 -17.36 25.43
N HIS A 231 20.95 -17.12 24.96
CA HIS A 231 20.22 -18.08 24.13
C HIS A 231 20.31 -17.79 22.64
N ASN A 232 21.08 -16.78 22.23
CA ASN A 232 21.29 -16.36 20.85
C ASN A 232 19.96 -16.14 20.09
N ILE A 233 19.01 -15.50 20.75
CA ILE A 233 17.70 -15.14 20.20
C ILE A 233 17.57 -13.61 20.11
N ARG A 234 16.79 -13.13 19.14
CA ARG A 234 16.68 -11.70 18.84
C ARG A 234 15.53 -11.01 19.58
N THR A 235 14.54 -11.78 20.00
CA THR A 235 13.29 -11.30 20.58
C THR A 235 12.76 -12.29 21.60
N LEU A 236 12.17 -11.78 22.68
CA LEU A 236 11.56 -12.52 23.79
C LEU A 236 10.09 -12.13 23.94
N PRO A 237 9.17 -13.08 24.12
CA PRO A 237 7.83 -12.80 24.61
C PRO A 237 7.86 -12.21 26.02
N VAL A 238 7.02 -11.20 26.25
CA VAL A 238 6.84 -10.55 27.55
C VAL A 238 5.50 -10.99 28.13
N LEU A 239 5.54 -11.61 29.31
CA LEU A 239 4.37 -12.11 30.03
C LEU A 239 3.93 -11.16 31.15
N GLY A 240 2.61 -11.11 31.35
CA GLY A 240 1.96 -10.44 32.47
C GLY A 240 2.07 -11.25 33.76
N ALA A 241 1.60 -10.67 34.87
CA ALA A 241 1.56 -11.37 36.16
C ALA A 241 0.58 -12.56 36.16
N ASP A 242 -0.35 -12.59 35.22
CA ASP A 242 -1.35 -13.63 34.96
C ASP A 242 -0.85 -14.70 33.98
N GLY A 243 0.40 -14.61 33.51
CA GLY A 243 0.97 -15.55 32.53
C GLY A 243 0.52 -15.32 31.09
N ARG A 244 -0.26 -14.26 30.83
CA ARG A 244 -0.72 -13.92 29.48
C ARG A 244 0.31 -13.10 28.72
N LEU A 245 0.30 -13.19 27.39
CA LEU A 245 1.17 -12.41 26.54
C LEU A 245 0.79 -10.92 26.59
N VAL A 246 1.72 -10.09 27.05
CA VAL A 246 1.58 -8.63 27.07
C VAL A 246 2.22 -8.01 25.83
N GLY A 247 3.30 -8.60 25.32
CA GLY A 247 3.99 -8.12 24.14
C GLY A 247 5.31 -8.85 23.90
N GLN A 248 6.26 -8.17 23.29
CA GLN A 248 7.60 -8.70 23.02
C GLN A 248 8.68 -7.65 23.28
N VAL A 249 9.91 -8.10 23.54
CA VAL A 249 11.09 -7.26 23.67
C VAL A 249 12.24 -7.86 22.88
N GLY A 250 12.89 -7.08 22.03
CA GLY A 250 14.08 -7.50 21.30
C GLY A 250 15.25 -6.56 21.52
N LEU A 251 16.38 -6.90 20.89
CA LEU A 251 17.59 -6.07 20.94
C LEU A 251 17.34 -4.65 20.42
N ARG A 252 16.42 -4.48 19.46
CA ARG A 252 16.05 -3.19 18.88
C ARG A 252 15.34 -2.30 19.89
N GLU A 253 14.34 -2.84 20.59
CA GLU A 253 13.59 -2.12 21.63
C GLU A 253 14.51 -1.75 22.81
N LEU A 254 15.39 -2.66 23.20
CA LEU A 254 16.38 -2.41 24.25
C LEU A 254 17.41 -1.34 23.84
N ALA A 255 17.82 -1.31 22.56
CA ALA A 255 18.75 -0.30 22.06
C ALA A 255 18.10 1.09 21.92
N ALA A 256 16.80 1.14 21.63
CA ALA A 256 16.04 2.39 21.55
C ALA A 256 15.66 2.95 22.94
N ALA A 257 15.71 2.13 23.99
CA ALA A 257 15.37 2.54 25.34
C ALA A 257 16.49 3.41 25.97
N PRO A 258 16.11 4.38 26.84
CA PRO A 258 17.08 5.13 27.64
C PRO A 258 17.98 4.20 28.48
N ALA A 259 19.25 4.57 28.65
CA ALA A 259 20.22 3.76 29.39
C ALA A 259 19.87 3.56 30.88
N ASP A 260 18.99 4.39 31.44
CA ASP A 260 18.49 4.36 32.81
C ASP A 260 17.07 3.80 32.93
N ALA A 261 16.54 3.19 31.85
CA ALA A 261 15.19 2.64 31.82
C ALA A 261 15.03 1.54 32.90
N LYS A 262 14.28 1.85 33.95
CA LYS A 262 13.95 0.88 35.02
C LYS A 262 12.88 -0.14 34.61
N ARG A 263 12.21 0.07 33.48
CA ARG A 263 11.11 -0.77 33.00
C ARG A 263 11.44 -1.32 31.62
N LEU A 264 10.99 -2.55 31.38
CA LEU A 264 11.17 -3.23 30.11
C LEU A 264 10.43 -2.49 28.98
N PRO A 265 11.10 -2.18 27.85
CA PRO A 265 10.46 -1.56 26.69
C PRO A 265 9.67 -2.63 25.91
N VAL A 266 8.38 -2.75 26.21
CA VAL A 266 7.49 -3.74 25.57
C VAL A 266 6.91 -3.18 24.27
N ALA A 267 7.13 -3.88 23.16
CA ALA A 267 6.47 -3.64 21.89
C ALA A 267 5.30 -4.61 21.68
N ALA A 268 4.37 -4.25 20.80
CA ALA A 268 3.28 -5.13 20.42
C ALA A 268 3.84 -6.42 19.78
N ALA A 269 3.35 -7.57 20.25
CA ALA A 269 3.71 -8.87 19.71
C ALA A 269 2.91 -9.18 18.43
N ILE A 270 3.57 -9.83 17.48
CA ILE A 270 2.88 -10.48 16.36
C ILE A 270 2.49 -11.88 16.82
N THR A 271 1.20 -12.19 16.70
CA THR A 271 0.65 -13.45 17.19
C THR A 271 -0.04 -14.25 16.10
N ALA A 272 -0.08 -15.56 16.30
CA ALA A 272 -0.82 -16.52 15.48
C ALA A 272 -1.45 -17.60 16.38
N LYS A 273 -2.36 -18.39 15.82
CA LYS A 273 -2.93 -19.57 16.46
C LYS A 273 -2.20 -20.83 16.01
N ALA A 274 -2.21 -21.84 16.88
CA ALA A 274 -1.56 -23.12 16.62
C ALA A 274 -2.10 -23.81 15.35
N ALA A 275 -3.38 -23.58 15.02
CA ALA A 275 -4.04 -24.13 13.85
C ALA A 275 -3.79 -23.36 12.54
N ASP A 276 -3.23 -22.15 12.61
CA ASP A 276 -3.01 -21.31 11.43
C ASP A 276 -1.97 -21.96 10.50
N PRO A 277 -2.16 -21.91 9.17
CA PRO A 277 -1.15 -22.40 8.24
C PRO A 277 0.13 -21.60 8.39
N VAL A 278 1.27 -22.29 8.52
CA VAL A 278 2.56 -21.66 8.83
C VAL A 278 3.02 -20.67 7.75
N MET A 279 2.61 -20.90 6.50
CA MET A 279 2.96 -20.05 5.36
C MET A 279 2.32 -18.66 5.42
N THR A 280 1.21 -18.50 6.15
CA THR A 280 0.59 -17.17 6.37
C THR A 280 1.50 -16.24 7.19
N LEU A 281 2.50 -16.79 7.88
CA LEU A 281 3.48 -16.02 8.65
C LEU A 281 4.58 -15.42 7.78
N LEU A 282 4.72 -15.83 6.51
CA LEU A 282 5.81 -15.42 5.64
C LEU A 282 5.92 -13.89 5.46
N PRO A 283 4.84 -13.13 5.17
CA PRO A 283 4.95 -11.68 5.02
C PRO A 283 5.38 -10.99 6.32
N ARG A 284 5.02 -11.56 7.47
CA ARG A 284 5.39 -11.05 8.80
C ARG A 284 6.86 -11.33 9.10
N LEU A 285 7.34 -12.54 8.82
CA LEU A 285 8.71 -12.95 9.10
C LEU A 285 9.71 -12.50 8.04
N THR A 286 9.28 -11.86 6.95
CA THR A 286 10.17 -11.35 5.88
C THR A 286 10.16 -9.82 5.77
N ASP A 287 9.47 -9.12 6.68
CA ASP A 287 9.39 -7.65 6.72
C ASP A 287 10.71 -6.96 7.14
N GLY A 288 11.68 -7.72 7.66
CA GLY A 288 12.95 -7.22 8.17
C GLY A 288 12.89 -6.61 9.58
N LEU A 289 11.71 -6.58 10.20
CA LEU A 289 11.46 -6.06 11.55
C LEU A 289 11.16 -7.18 12.55
N SER A 290 10.45 -8.20 12.11
CA SER A 290 9.91 -9.26 12.96
C SER A 290 10.68 -10.55 12.73
N HIS A 291 11.30 -11.06 13.79
CA HIS A 291 12.12 -12.28 13.72
C HIS A 291 11.40 -13.52 14.23
N ILE A 292 10.34 -13.34 15.01
CA ILE A 292 9.52 -14.41 15.56
C ILE A 292 8.04 -14.03 15.50
N VAL A 293 7.17 -15.03 15.44
CA VAL A 293 5.73 -14.95 15.69
C VAL A 293 5.41 -15.80 16.91
N ILE A 294 4.62 -15.23 17.83
CA ILE A 294 4.28 -15.89 19.09
C ILE A 294 2.93 -16.61 18.94
N VAL A 295 2.93 -17.92 19.12
CA VAL A 295 1.73 -18.75 19.02
C VAL A 295 1.01 -18.73 20.36
N THR A 296 -0.28 -18.40 20.35
CA THR A 296 -1.10 -18.28 21.56
C THR A 296 -2.39 -19.10 21.52
N ASP A 297 -2.90 -19.51 22.68
CA ASP A 297 -4.26 -20.06 22.84
C ASP A 297 -5.34 -18.95 22.74
N GLU A 298 -6.62 -19.31 22.93
CA GLU A 298 -7.73 -18.32 22.91
C GLU A 298 -7.66 -17.37 24.11
N GLU A 299 -7.12 -17.85 25.21
CA GLU A 299 -6.92 -17.14 26.45
C GLU A 299 -5.71 -16.19 26.43
N GLY A 300 -4.82 -16.29 25.44
CA GLY A 300 -3.62 -15.45 25.30
C GLY A 300 -2.38 -15.96 26.03
N HIS A 301 -2.33 -17.23 26.43
CA HIS A 301 -1.10 -17.88 26.90
C HIS A 301 -0.23 -18.30 25.71
N VAL A 302 1.09 -18.22 25.91
CA VAL A 302 2.07 -18.60 24.89
C VAL A 302 2.18 -20.12 24.81
N GLN A 303 1.88 -20.68 23.64
CA GLN A 303 2.05 -22.11 23.35
C GLN A 303 3.38 -22.42 22.63
N GLY A 304 3.94 -21.43 21.94
CA GLY A 304 5.15 -21.62 21.16
C GLY A 304 5.61 -20.36 20.43
N VAL A 305 6.75 -20.47 19.75
CA VAL A 305 7.26 -19.44 18.84
C VAL A 305 7.65 -20.05 17.51
N VAL A 306 7.37 -19.34 16.42
CA VAL A 306 7.86 -19.67 15.08
C VAL A 306 8.83 -18.58 14.66
N SER A 307 10.08 -18.94 14.37
CA SER A 307 11.12 -18.02 13.92
C SER A 307 11.28 -18.00 12.39
N GLN A 308 12.02 -17.00 11.91
CA GLN A 308 12.49 -16.96 10.51
C GLN A 308 13.24 -18.24 10.11
N THR A 309 14.06 -18.79 11.00
CA THR A 309 14.83 -20.01 10.75
C THR A 309 13.91 -21.21 10.58
N ASP A 310 12.89 -21.33 11.43
CA ASP A 310 11.93 -22.43 11.36
C ASP A 310 11.14 -22.38 10.05
N LEU A 311 10.72 -21.18 9.64
CA LEU A 311 10.03 -20.98 8.36
C LEU A 311 10.94 -21.33 7.18
N LEU A 312 12.20 -20.90 7.20
CA LEU A 312 13.17 -21.22 6.15
C LEU A 312 13.43 -22.73 6.04
N ALA A 313 13.61 -23.40 7.18
CA ALA A 313 13.77 -24.86 7.22
C ALA A 313 12.53 -25.58 6.67
N THR A 314 11.34 -25.09 7.05
CA THR A 314 10.06 -25.63 6.58
C THR A 314 9.91 -25.50 5.06
N VAL A 315 10.18 -24.31 4.50
CA VAL A 315 10.13 -24.10 3.05
C VAL A 315 11.16 -24.97 2.34
N ALA A 316 12.39 -25.04 2.84
CA ALA A 316 13.45 -25.87 2.24
C ALA A 316 13.06 -27.36 2.20
N GLN A 317 12.46 -27.87 3.29
CA GLN A 317 11.99 -29.24 3.34
C GLN A 317 10.81 -29.49 2.39
N SER A 318 9.87 -28.55 2.31
CA SER A 318 8.73 -28.67 1.38
C SER A 318 9.17 -28.75 -0.08
N LEU A 319 10.12 -27.89 -0.49
CA LEU A 319 10.67 -27.89 -1.86
C LEU A 319 11.42 -29.20 -2.18
N ALA A 320 12.10 -29.78 -1.19
CA ALA A 320 12.79 -31.07 -1.37
C ALA A 320 11.81 -32.21 -1.65
N HIS A 321 10.62 -32.19 -1.04
CA HIS A 321 9.59 -33.21 -1.26
C HIS A 321 8.91 -33.08 -2.63
N GLU A 322 8.76 -31.87 -3.19
CA GLU A 322 8.23 -31.68 -4.55
C GLU A 322 9.17 -32.19 -5.65
N THR A 323 10.48 -32.19 -5.41
CA THR A 323 11.47 -32.58 -6.45
C THR A 323 11.60 -34.10 -6.59
N VAL A 324 11.06 -34.88 -5.65
CA VAL A 324 11.18 -36.34 -5.59
C VAL A 324 9.90 -37.05 -6.07
N SER A 325 8.79 -36.34 -6.24
CA SER A 325 7.51 -36.86 -6.76
C SER A 325 7.32 -36.60 -8.25
#